data_AF-A0A0F9AB16-F1
#
_entry.id   AF-A0A0F9AB16-F1
#
_cell.length_a   1.000
_cell.length_b   1.000
_cell.length_c   1.000
_cell.angle_alpha   90.00
_cell.angle_beta   90.00
_cell.angle_gamma   90.00
#
_symmetry.space_group_name_H-M   'P 1'
#
loop_
_entity.id
_entity.type
_entity.pdbx_description
1 polymer ?
#
loop_
_entity_poly.entity_id
_entity_poly.type
_entity_poly.pdbx_seq_one_letter_code
_entity_poly.pdbx_strand_id
1 'polypeptide(L)'
;VHSEVEYSRVYVFTDNPEKAREMLSKTKFENVEIIKNNPMYLDMLMLSQCDTVVMSTSTLSAWSAYLSKGKVYVPKIWLKQHLSRNHFLVSDICDRWIIR
;
A
#
# COMPACT_ATOMS: atom_id res chain seq x y z
N VAL A 1 -1.82 21.64 10.89
CA VAL A 1 -3.09 21.48 10.16
C VAL A 1 -2.91 20.33 9.19
N HIS A 2 -3.28 19.11 9.59
CA HIS A 2 -3.30 17.98 8.66
C HIS A 2 -4.62 18.07 7.91
N SER A 3 -4.59 18.59 6.68
CA SER A 3 -5.73 18.45 5.78
C SER A 3 -6.02 16.96 5.63
N GLU A 4 -7.22 16.52 5.97
CA GLU A 4 -7.67 15.16 5.68
C GLU A 4 -7.54 14.96 4.16
N VAL A 5 -6.64 14.07 3.75
CA VAL A 5 -6.53 13.70 2.34
C VAL A 5 -7.75 12.84 2.05
N GLU A 6 -8.71 13.43 1.36
CA GLU A 6 -9.87 12.71 0.84
C GLU A 6 -9.40 11.83 -0.31
N TYR A 7 -9.19 10.54 -0.03
CA TYR A 7 -8.82 9.56 -1.06
C TYR A 7 -10.08 9.17 -1.83
N SER A 8 -10.09 9.42 -3.14
CA SER A 8 -11.24 9.12 -4.00
C SER A 8 -11.52 7.62 -4.10
N ARG A 9 -10.47 6.78 -4.07
CA ARG A 9 -10.58 5.32 -4.25
C ARG A 9 -9.39 4.57 -3.65
N VAL A 10 -9.66 3.44 -3.00
CA VAL A 10 -8.66 2.56 -2.39
C VAL A 10 -8.68 1.21 -3.11
N TYR A 11 -7.54 0.80 -3.64
CA TYR A 11 -7.38 -0.51 -4.28
C TYR A 11 -6.61 -1.46 -3.35
N VAL A 12 -7.15 -2.67 -3.17
CA VAL A 12 -6.53 -3.71 -2.35
C VAL A 12 -6.19 -4.91 -3.21
N PHE A 13 -4.89 -5.20 -3.31
CA PHE A 13 -4.33 -6.33 -4.03
C PHE A 13 -3.98 -7.42 -3.02
N THR A 14 -4.66 -8.57 -3.10
CA THR A 14 -4.48 -9.65 -2.13
C THR A 14 -4.86 -11.00 -2.72
N ASP A 15 -4.19 -12.04 -2.25
CA ASP A 15 -4.54 -13.44 -2.43
C ASP A 15 -5.65 -13.93 -1.48
N ASN A 16 -6.01 -13.14 -0.46
CA ASN A 16 -7.03 -13.45 0.53
C ASN A 16 -8.09 -12.32 0.61
N PRO A 17 -8.99 -12.24 -0.39
CA PRO A 17 -9.99 -11.19 -0.46
C PRO A 17 -10.98 -11.24 0.72
N GLU A 18 -11.28 -12.41 1.27
CA GLU A 18 -12.20 -12.60 2.41
C GLU A 18 -11.64 -11.93 3.67
N LYS A 19 -10.38 -12.21 4.01
CA LYS A 19 -9.70 -11.60 5.16
C LYS A 19 -9.56 -10.09 4.96
N ALA A 20 -9.27 -9.64 3.74
CA ALA A 20 -9.23 -8.21 3.43
C ALA A 20 -10.58 -7.56 3.71
N ARG A 21 -11.70 -8.14 3.26
CA ARG A 21 -13.05 -7.62 3.57
C ARG A 21 -13.34 -7.55 5.06
N GLU A 22 -12.96 -8.59 5.81
CA GLU A 22 -13.16 -8.62 7.27
C GLU A 22 -12.35 -7.54 7.99
N MET A 23 -11.14 -7.25 7.52
CA MET A 23 -10.31 -6.18 8.09
C MET A 23 -10.83 -4.80 7.69
N LEU A 24 -11.25 -4.63 6.43
CA LEU A 24 -11.76 -3.37 5.90
C LEU A 24 -13.11 -2.99 6.50
N SER A 25 -13.97 -3.96 6.84
CA SER A 25 -15.26 -3.68 7.52
C SER A 25 -15.10 -3.04 8.91
N LYS A 26 -13.89 -3.13 9.50
CA LYS A 26 -13.53 -2.49 10.76
C LYS A 26 -12.98 -1.07 10.56
N THR A 27 -12.92 -0.58 9.32
CA THR A 27 -12.39 0.74 8.94
C THR A 27 -13.49 1.66 8.42
N LYS A 28 -13.18 2.96 8.29
CA LYS A 28 -14.10 3.98 7.74
C LYS A 28 -13.94 4.18 6.22
N PHE A 29 -13.27 3.27 5.52
CA PHE A 29 -13.08 3.41 4.07
C PHE A 29 -14.33 2.97 3.32
N GLU A 30 -14.97 3.89 2.60
CA GLU A 30 -16.21 3.61 1.87
C GLU A 30 -15.94 3.20 0.40
N ASN A 31 -14.87 3.72 -0.22
CA ASN A 31 -14.54 3.50 -1.64
C ASN A 31 -13.42 2.48 -1.83
N VAL A 32 -13.61 1.25 -1.34
CA VAL A 32 -12.60 0.18 -1.43
C VAL A 32 -12.94 -0.84 -2.50
N GLU A 33 -12.00 -1.09 -3.40
CA GLU A 33 -12.09 -2.13 -4.42
C GLU A 33 -11.01 -3.19 -4.19
N ILE A 34 -11.43 -4.46 -4.07
CA ILE A 34 -10.51 -5.58 -3.97
C ILE A 34 -10.28 -6.13 -5.37
N ILE A 35 -9.05 -5.96 -5.85
CA ILE A 35 -8.62 -6.43 -7.16
C ILE A 35 -8.31 -7.93 -7.06
N LYS A 36 -8.84 -8.70 -8.02
CA LYS A 36 -8.66 -10.15 -8.10
C LYS A 36 -8.63 -10.61 -9.56
N ASN A 37 -8.13 -11.82 -9.77
CA ASN A 37 -8.14 -12.53 -11.05
C ASN A 37 -7.32 -11.87 -12.18
N ASN A 38 -6.40 -10.98 -11.83
CA ASN A 38 -5.45 -10.42 -12.78
C ASN A 38 -4.14 -11.23 -12.79
N PRO A 39 -3.42 -11.23 -13.91
CA PRO A 39 -2.01 -11.61 -13.90
C PRO A 39 -1.19 -10.69 -12.99
N MET A 40 -0.19 -11.26 -12.33
CA MET A 40 0.66 -10.56 -11.36
C MET A 40 1.28 -9.26 -11.91
N TYR A 41 1.70 -9.25 -13.19
CA TYR A 41 2.31 -8.06 -13.80
C TYR A 41 1.31 -6.91 -13.95
N LEU A 42 0.01 -7.23 -14.15
CA LEU A 42 -1.04 -6.22 -14.28
C LEU A 42 -1.34 -5.61 -12.91
N ASP A 43 -1.43 -6.44 -11.86
CA ASP A 43 -1.57 -5.95 -10.49
C ASP A 43 -0.38 -5.06 -10.08
N MET A 44 0.83 -5.50 -10.43
CA MET A 44 2.05 -4.74 -10.16
C MET A 44 2.03 -3.37 -10.86
N LEU A 45 1.58 -3.34 -12.13
CA LEU A 45 1.44 -2.12 -12.91
C LEU A 45 0.37 -1.20 -12.31
N MET A 46 -0.83 -1.71 -12.03
CA MET A 46 -1.91 -0.90 -11.45
C MET A 46 -1.50 -0.29 -10.11
N LEU A 47 -0.89 -1.09 -9.22
CA LEU A 47 -0.40 -0.59 -7.93
C LEU A 47 0.69 0.49 -8.11
N SER A 48 1.55 0.36 -9.12
CA SER A 48 2.58 1.39 -9.41
C SER A 48 1.99 2.73 -9.88
N GLN A 49 0.80 2.71 -10.50
CA GLN A 49 0.12 3.92 -11.02
C GLN A 49 -0.69 4.65 -9.95
N CYS A 50 -0.83 4.11 -8.74
CA CYS A 50 -1.53 4.79 -7.65
C CYS A 50 -0.76 6.04 -7.19
N ASP A 51 -1.48 7.10 -6.83
CA ASP A 51 -0.91 8.33 -6.24
C ASP A 51 -0.24 8.06 -4.88
N THR A 52 -0.67 6.99 -4.22
CA THR A 52 -0.17 6.53 -2.94
C THR A 52 -0.14 5.02 -2.90
N VAL A 53 1.02 4.45 -2.51
CA VAL A 53 1.25 3.02 -2.36
C VAL A 53 1.51 2.70 -0.89
N VAL A 54 0.73 1.77 -0.34
CA VAL A 54 0.93 1.23 1.01
C VAL A 54 1.56 -0.14 0.86
N MET A 55 2.85 -0.26 1.13
CA MET A 55 3.64 -1.45 0.82
C MET A 55 3.52 -2.52 1.91
N SER A 56 3.27 -3.77 1.50
CA SER A 56 3.29 -4.96 2.37
C SER A 56 4.64 -5.68 2.34
N THR A 57 4.82 -6.73 3.14
CA THR A 57 5.96 -7.67 3.07
C THR A 57 5.84 -8.57 1.84
N SER A 58 5.89 -8.00 0.63
CA SER A 58 5.73 -8.76 -0.60
C SER A 58 6.66 -8.26 -1.69
N THR A 59 7.22 -9.19 -2.47
CA THR A 59 8.02 -8.87 -3.66
C THR A 59 7.20 -8.06 -4.68
N LEU A 60 5.89 -8.35 -4.80
CA LEU A 60 5.00 -7.60 -5.71
C LEU A 60 4.88 -6.14 -5.27
N SER A 61 4.57 -5.91 -3.99
CA SER A 61 4.40 -4.55 -3.48
C SER A 61 5.72 -3.78 -3.45
N ALA A 62 6.86 -4.45 -3.22
CA ALA A 62 8.18 -3.86 -3.32
C ALA A 62 8.51 -3.38 -4.75
N TRP A 63 8.26 -4.20 -5.77
CA TRP A 63 8.48 -3.79 -7.17
C TRP A 63 7.51 -2.70 -7.62
N SER A 64 6.22 -2.80 -7.24
CA SER A 64 5.26 -1.72 -7.52
C SER A 64 5.65 -0.40 -6.87
N ALA A 65 6.09 -0.43 -5.61
CA ALA A 65 6.60 0.75 -4.91
C ALA A 65 7.85 1.33 -5.59
N TYR A 66 8.77 0.47 -6.02
CA TYR A 66 9.97 0.90 -6.75
C TYR A 66 9.65 1.58 -8.09
N LEU A 67 8.63 1.09 -8.78
CA LEU A 67 8.15 1.63 -10.07
C LEU A 67 7.21 2.83 -9.91
N SER A 68 6.64 3.03 -8.73
CA SER A 68 5.68 4.10 -8.49
C SER A 68 6.33 5.48 -8.53
N LYS A 69 5.55 6.45 -9.02
CA LYS A 69 5.83 7.88 -8.92
C LYS A 69 4.99 8.56 -7.84
N GLY A 70 4.15 7.81 -7.13
CA GLY A 70 3.28 8.25 -6.05
C GLY A 70 3.84 7.91 -4.67
N LYS A 71 3.34 8.58 -3.64
CA LYS A 71 3.85 8.49 -2.27
C LYS A 71 3.89 7.04 -1.78
N VAL A 72 5.06 6.53 -1.40
CA VAL A 72 5.18 5.16 -0.88
C VAL A 72 5.28 5.17 0.64
N TYR A 73 4.33 4.53 1.31
CA TYR A 73 4.35 4.28 2.75
C TYR A 73 4.88 2.89 3.05
N VAL A 74 5.88 2.82 3.92
CA VAL A 74 6.53 1.57 4.34
C VAL A 74 6.72 1.56 5.87
N PRO A 75 6.73 0.38 6.52
CA PRO A 75 7.17 0.26 7.90
C PRO A 75 8.55 0.87 8.14
N LYS A 76 8.69 1.65 9.20
CA LYS A 76 9.92 2.38 9.53
C LYS A 76 11.15 1.47 9.68
N ILE A 77 10.94 0.24 10.14
CA ILE A 77 12.02 -0.75 10.29
C ILE A 77 12.68 -1.11 8.95
N TRP A 78 11.97 -1.06 7.82
CA TRP A 78 12.53 -1.40 6.50
C TRP A 78 13.42 -0.30 5.93
N LEU A 79 13.28 0.94 6.41
CA LEU A 79 14.13 2.05 5.98
C LEU A 79 15.55 1.96 6.54
N LYS A 80 15.76 1.18 7.61
CA LYS A 80 17.10 0.93 8.14
C LYS A 80 17.94 0.02 7.24
N GLN A 81 17.35 -0.59 6.19
CA GLN A 81 17.98 -1.63 5.37
C GLN A 81 17.93 -1.33 3.85
N HIS A 82 18.56 -0.25 3.38
CA HIS A 82 18.88 -0.02 1.94
C HIS A 82 17.84 0.67 1.03
N LEU A 83 16.76 1.25 1.54
CA LEU A 83 15.81 2.02 0.71
C LEU A 83 16.17 3.51 0.67
N SER A 84 17.26 3.86 -0.03
CA SER A 84 17.79 5.23 -0.11
C SER A 84 17.18 6.10 -1.23
N ARG A 85 15.95 5.81 -1.68
CA ARG A 85 15.25 6.70 -2.64
C ARG A 85 14.44 7.74 -1.87
N ASN A 86 14.55 9.00 -2.29
CA ASN A 86 13.82 10.18 -1.77
C ASN A 86 12.29 10.09 -1.87
N HIS A 87 11.73 8.96 -2.29
CA HIS A 87 10.31 8.75 -2.55
C HIS A 87 9.59 7.90 -1.49
N PHE A 88 10.34 7.18 -0.66
CA PHE A 88 9.77 6.44 0.46
C PHE A 88 9.46 7.41 1.60
N LEU A 89 8.18 7.57 1.91
CA LEU A 89 7.72 8.37 3.02
C LEU A 89 7.58 7.49 4.27
N VAL A 90 8.21 7.95 5.33
CA VAL A 90 7.99 7.44 6.69
C VAL A 90 6.87 8.26 7.29
N SER A 91 5.81 7.60 7.73
CA SER A 91 4.79 8.26 8.55
C SER A 91 4.82 7.65 9.94
N ASP A 92 4.55 8.45 10.98
CA ASP A 92 4.34 7.95 12.34
C ASP A 92 3.18 6.93 12.43
N ILE A 93 2.29 6.92 11.43
CA ILE A 93 1.25 5.90 11.25
C ILE A 93 1.89 4.51 11.06
N CYS A 94 3.11 4.44 10.51
CA CYS A 94 3.84 3.20 10.25
C CYS A 94 4.56 2.62 11.48
N ASP A 95 4.60 3.35 12.62
CA ASP A 95 5.27 2.88 13.84
C ASP A 95 4.47 1.80 14.60
N ARG A 96 3.17 1.65 14.30
CA ARG A 96 2.28 0.64 14.91
C ARG A 96 2.02 -0.58 14.03
N TRP A 97 2.72 -0.70 12.90
CA TRP A 97 2.53 -1.83 12.00
C TRP A 97 3.05 -3.13 12.63
N ILE A 98 2.19 -4.15 12.66
CA ILE A 98 2.56 -5.48 13.13
C ILE A 98 3.23 -6.20 11.96
N ILE A 99 4.53 -6.42 12.07
CA ILE A 99 5.29 -7.28 11.16
C ILE A 99 5.37 -8.64 11.84
N ARG A 100 4.78 -9.66 11.21
CA ARG A 100 4.82 -11.05 11.67
C ARG A 100 5.69 -11.88 10.74
#